data_AF-A0A382MIH2-F1
#
_entry.id   AF-A0A382MIH2-F1
#
_cell.length_a   1.000
_cell.length_b   1.000
_cell.length_c   1.000
_cell.angle_alpha   90.00
_cell.angle_beta   90.00
_cell.angle_gamma   90.00
#
_symmetry.space_group_name_H-M   'P 1'
#
loop_
_entity.id
_entity.type
_entity.pdbx_description
1 polymer ?
#
loop_
_entity_poly.entity_id
_entity_poly.type
_entity_poly.pdbx_seq_one_letter_code
_entity_poly.pdbx_strand_id
1 'polypeptide(L)'
;MQKIILIIALSSISICFAITGADLSNRIIIDGVSDDFTIDEEILTDSLGNLLESPADSYWGEYNDVKQIKVTWDASYLYLAVDACSWDNNVMLFIDIDDDYGIEDMSEVNAWQRSFKFYNWNPDFLVGTWDTNDIPQFWKVQEGGTMQVEQISTIETSATFNTGNLEGAMETKIPWEILKTNGRSLQHIKLLSVITSGDDYSSGPDCAPDNLGGMANKSGQMVVLDNYAEILIDADEDGNPDMNIEPQMRTTFYKKPPFEAIPLLINNVIFENGKTFAPSIEEEINFELV
;
A
#
# COMPACT_ATOMS: atom_id res chain seq x y z
N MET A 1 -4.02 -44.11 49.79
CA MET A 1 -3.21 -43.48 48.71
C MET A 1 -4.05 -43.43 47.46
N GLN A 2 -4.61 -42.26 47.17
CA GLN A 2 -5.56 -42.04 46.07
C GLN A 2 -4.75 -41.63 44.84
N LYS A 3 -4.78 -42.45 43.79
CA LYS A 3 -4.08 -42.15 42.52
C LYS A 3 -4.85 -41.07 41.78
N ILE A 4 -4.26 -39.88 41.69
CA ILE A 4 -4.73 -38.82 40.80
C ILE A 4 -4.28 -39.21 39.39
N ILE A 5 -5.24 -39.53 38.52
CA ILE A 5 -5.02 -39.70 37.09
C ILE A 5 -5.12 -38.31 36.47
N LEU A 6 -3.97 -37.77 36.05
CA LEU A 6 -3.89 -36.52 35.31
C LEU A 6 -4.24 -36.82 33.84
N ILE A 7 -5.42 -36.39 33.40
CA ILE A 7 -5.81 -36.43 31.99
C ILE A 7 -5.27 -35.15 31.34
N ILE A 8 -4.23 -35.29 30.51
CA ILE A 8 -3.73 -34.20 29.66
C ILE A 8 -4.64 -34.18 28.42
N ALA A 9 -5.50 -33.18 28.33
CA ALA A 9 -6.22 -32.89 27.10
C ALA A 9 -5.24 -32.22 26.12
N LEU A 10 -4.85 -32.92 25.06
CA LEU A 10 -4.22 -32.29 23.91
C LEU A 10 -5.31 -31.57 23.13
N SER A 11 -5.35 -30.24 23.26
CA SER A 11 -6.08 -29.39 22.33
C SER A 11 -5.31 -29.38 21.02
N SER A 12 -5.84 -30.05 20.00
CA SER A 12 -5.36 -29.91 18.62
C SER A 12 -5.67 -28.48 18.18
N ILE A 13 -4.70 -27.58 18.23
CA ILE A 13 -4.80 -26.27 17.58
C ILE A 13 -4.71 -26.57 16.08
N SER A 14 -5.86 -26.63 15.42
CA SER A 14 -5.91 -26.60 13.97
C SER A 14 -5.53 -25.19 13.56
N ILE A 15 -4.27 -24.99 13.19
CA ILE A 15 -3.85 -23.76 12.52
C ILE A 15 -4.39 -23.88 11.10
N CYS A 16 -5.57 -23.31 10.86
CA CYS A 16 -6.11 -23.19 9.52
C CYS A 16 -5.39 -22.02 8.85
N PHE A 17 -4.44 -22.32 7.96
CA PHE A 17 -3.88 -21.38 7.00
C PHE A 17 -4.99 -21.04 5.99
N ALA A 18 -5.21 -19.76 5.68
CA ALA A 18 -6.06 -19.40 4.54
C ALA A 18 -5.24 -19.36 3.26
N ILE A 19 -5.78 -20.05 2.27
CA ILE A 19 -5.21 -20.08 0.94
C ILE A 19 -6.18 -19.44 -0.03
N THR A 20 -5.63 -18.90 -1.11
CA THR A 20 -6.42 -18.46 -2.27
C THR A 20 -7.27 -19.62 -2.76
N GLY A 21 -8.49 -19.33 -3.22
CA GLY A 21 -9.51 -20.36 -3.41
C GLY A 21 -10.30 -20.19 -4.70
N ALA A 22 -11.10 -21.18 -5.07
CA ALA A 22 -11.97 -21.04 -6.24
C ALA A 22 -13.06 -19.98 -6.06
N ASP A 23 -13.52 -19.78 -4.83
CA ASP A 23 -14.54 -18.82 -4.44
C ASP A 23 -14.35 -18.46 -2.97
N LEU A 24 -14.14 -17.17 -2.69
CA LEU A 24 -13.97 -16.64 -1.35
C LEU A 24 -15.15 -15.75 -0.91
N SER A 25 -16.23 -15.64 -1.70
CA SER A 25 -17.30 -14.67 -1.46
C SER A 25 -18.10 -14.88 -0.17
N ASN A 26 -18.00 -16.06 0.46
CA ASN A 26 -18.64 -16.36 1.75
C ASN A 26 -17.70 -16.14 2.94
N ARG A 27 -16.41 -15.94 2.67
CA ARG A 27 -15.41 -15.64 3.68
C ARG A 27 -15.10 -14.16 3.66
N ILE A 28 -14.72 -13.63 2.50
CA ILE A 28 -14.35 -12.22 2.36
C ILE A 28 -15.59 -11.37 2.10
N ILE A 29 -15.94 -10.50 3.06
CA ILE A 29 -17.12 -9.65 3.06
C ILE A 29 -16.65 -8.19 3.11
N ILE A 30 -17.03 -7.40 2.10
CA ILE A 30 -16.65 -5.99 2.04
C ILE A 30 -17.59 -5.17 2.92
N ASP A 31 -17.22 -4.98 4.18
CA ASP A 31 -18.01 -4.22 5.16
C ASP A 31 -17.20 -3.15 5.90
N GLY A 32 -15.90 -3.04 5.60
CA GLY A 32 -14.96 -2.07 6.15
C GLY A 32 -14.26 -2.59 7.40
N VAL A 33 -14.38 -3.89 7.71
CA VAL A 33 -13.70 -4.59 8.79
C VAL A 33 -12.98 -5.80 8.21
N SER A 34 -11.65 -5.82 8.32
CA SER A 34 -10.80 -6.81 7.65
C SER A 34 -10.50 -8.07 8.50
N ASP A 35 -11.42 -8.48 9.37
CA ASP A 35 -11.24 -9.59 10.33
C ASP A 35 -11.50 -10.99 9.72
N ASP A 36 -12.02 -11.00 8.51
CA ASP A 36 -12.20 -12.15 7.62
C ASP A 36 -10.90 -12.58 6.89
N PHE A 37 -9.94 -11.66 6.79
CA PHE A 37 -8.56 -11.95 6.43
C PHE A 37 -7.82 -12.63 7.58
N THR A 38 -6.88 -13.49 7.21
CA THR A 38 -6.05 -14.27 8.12
C THR A 38 -4.60 -13.83 8.05
N ILE A 39 -3.77 -14.34 8.97
CA ILE A 39 -2.40 -13.85 9.15
C ILE A 39 -1.47 -14.15 7.95
N ASP A 40 -1.78 -15.17 7.16
CA ASP A 40 -1.08 -15.52 5.93
C ASP A 40 -1.52 -14.69 4.71
N GLU A 41 -2.49 -13.79 4.91
CA GLU A 41 -2.94 -12.78 3.95
C GLU A 41 -2.44 -11.38 4.33
N GLU A 42 -1.82 -11.22 5.51
CA GLU A 42 -1.12 -10.01 5.94
C GLU A 42 0.25 -9.91 5.27
N ILE A 43 0.45 -8.91 4.41
CA ILE A 43 1.67 -8.81 3.60
C ILE A 43 2.78 -7.99 4.28
N LEU A 44 2.46 -7.18 5.30
CA LEU A 44 3.40 -6.40 6.10
C LEU A 44 3.75 -7.10 7.43
N THR A 45 3.59 -8.42 7.47
CA THR A 45 4.05 -9.30 8.55
C THR A 45 4.95 -10.36 7.94
N ASP A 46 6.06 -10.72 8.59
CA ASP A 46 6.89 -11.84 8.13
C ASP A 46 6.36 -13.20 8.59
N SER A 47 6.93 -14.28 8.03
CA SER A 47 6.54 -15.65 8.35
C SER A 47 6.76 -16.06 9.82
N LEU A 48 7.45 -15.24 10.62
CA LEU A 48 7.65 -15.44 12.06
C LEU A 48 6.67 -14.61 12.90
N GLY A 49 5.81 -13.82 12.27
CA GLY A 49 4.88 -12.90 12.92
C GLY A 49 5.53 -11.57 13.33
N ASN A 50 6.72 -11.23 12.84
CA ASN A 50 7.29 -9.91 13.08
C ASN A 50 6.64 -8.90 12.14
N LEU A 51 6.26 -7.75 12.70
CA LEU A 51 5.77 -6.64 11.92
C LEU A 51 6.88 -6.09 11.03
N LEU A 52 6.56 -5.92 9.75
CA LEU A 52 7.38 -5.21 8.79
C LEU A 52 7.03 -3.72 8.72
N GLU A 53 5.85 -3.34 9.20
CA GLU A 53 5.36 -1.98 9.36
C GLU A 53 5.16 -1.67 10.86
N SER A 54 5.70 -0.57 11.37
CA SER A 54 5.49 -0.23 12.78
C SER A 54 4.15 0.49 12.95
N PRO A 55 3.30 0.13 13.92
CA PRO A 55 2.00 0.78 14.12
C PRO A 55 2.12 2.13 14.86
N ALA A 56 3.29 2.78 14.78
CA ALA A 56 3.54 4.07 15.44
C ALA A 56 4.75 4.84 14.84
N ASP A 57 5.09 4.65 13.58
CA ASP A 57 6.21 5.35 12.92
C ASP A 57 5.80 6.55 12.06
N SER A 58 4.49 6.78 11.87
CA SER A 58 3.99 8.05 11.34
C SER A 58 4.53 9.29 12.07
N TYR A 59 4.93 10.30 11.28
CA TYR A 59 5.31 11.61 11.82
C TYR A 59 4.19 12.32 12.59
N TRP A 60 2.93 11.93 12.39
CA TRP A 60 1.76 12.48 13.09
C TRP A 60 1.25 11.58 14.22
N GLY A 61 2.00 10.51 14.53
CA GLY A 61 1.67 9.51 15.54
C GLY A 61 0.61 8.51 15.09
N GLU A 62 0.26 7.59 15.99
CA GLU A 62 -0.59 6.40 15.73
C GLU A 62 -1.99 6.67 15.15
N TYR A 63 -2.44 7.93 15.14
CA TYR A 63 -3.77 8.32 14.63
C TYR A 63 -3.78 8.66 13.14
N ASN A 64 -2.63 8.58 12.47
CA ASN A 64 -2.45 8.80 11.04
C ASN A 64 -1.37 7.86 10.52
N ASP A 65 -1.64 6.58 10.64
CA ASP A 65 -0.65 5.51 10.50
C ASP A 65 -1.26 4.32 9.75
N VAL A 66 -0.56 3.83 8.73
CA VAL A 66 -0.87 2.58 8.05
C VAL A 66 -0.29 1.44 8.88
N LYS A 67 -1.04 0.35 9.04
CA LYS A 67 -0.66 -0.75 9.94
C LYS A 67 -0.49 -2.06 9.22
N GLN A 68 -1.33 -2.30 8.21
CA GLN A 68 -1.33 -3.55 7.47
C GLN A 68 -1.91 -3.34 6.08
N ILE A 69 -1.40 -4.10 5.11
CA ILE A 69 -2.09 -4.36 3.85
C ILE A 69 -2.42 -5.85 3.85
N LYS A 70 -3.66 -6.21 3.56
CA LYS A 70 -4.09 -7.60 3.46
C LYS A 70 -4.52 -7.91 2.05
N VAL A 71 -4.11 -9.07 1.56
CA VAL A 71 -4.31 -9.46 0.17
C VAL A 71 -4.74 -10.91 0.12
N THR A 72 -5.78 -11.18 -0.66
CA THR A 72 -6.16 -12.53 -1.07
C THR A 72 -6.92 -12.49 -2.37
N TRP A 73 -7.16 -13.66 -2.95
CA TRP A 73 -7.91 -13.72 -4.19
C TRP A 73 -8.62 -15.06 -4.41
N ASP A 74 -9.62 -15.00 -5.26
CA ASP A 74 -10.26 -16.17 -5.83
C ASP A 74 -10.20 -16.17 -7.35
N ALA A 75 -10.91 -17.10 -7.99
CA ALA A 75 -10.92 -17.22 -9.44
C ALA A 75 -11.51 -15.99 -10.17
N SER A 76 -12.28 -15.14 -9.48
CA SER A 76 -13.04 -14.03 -10.05
C SER A 76 -12.58 -12.65 -9.56
N TYR A 77 -12.10 -12.57 -8.31
CA TYR A 77 -11.79 -11.30 -7.64
C TYR A 77 -10.43 -11.31 -6.95
N LEU A 78 -9.79 -10.15 -6.97
CA LEU A 78 -8.77 -9.73 -6.02
C LEU A 78 -9.45 -9.02 -4.84
N TYR A 79 -9.06 -9.35 -3.62
CA TYR A 79 -9.53 -8.72 -2.40
C TYR A 79 -8.36 -8.03 -1.71
N LEU A 80 -8.52 -6.76 -1.40
CA LEU A 80 -7.51 -5.97 -0.70
C LEU A 80 -8.15 -5.29 0.50
N ALA A 81 -7.41 -5.23 1.61
CA ALA A 81 -7.74 -4.38 2.74
C ALA A 81 -6.52 -3.57 3.17
N VAL A 82 -6.76 -2.40 3.73
CA VAL A 82 -5.75 -1.59 4.41
C VAL A 82 -6.25 -1.30 5.81
N ASP A 83 -5.51 -1.80 6.80
CA ASP A 83 -5.73 -1.44 8.20
C ASP A 83 -4.92 -0.18 8.47
N ALA A 84 -5.60 0.85 8.96
CA ALA A 84 -4.98 2.13 9.24
C ALA A 84 -5.76 2.87 10.32
N CYS A 85 -5.12 3.87 10.92
CA CYS A 85 -5.83 4.91 11.62
C CYS A 85 -5.74 6.20 10.82
N SER A 86 -6.87 6.87 10.62
CA SER A 86 -6.93 8.21 10.04
C SER A 86 -7.71 9.12 10.97
N TRP A 87 -7.21 10.35 11.13
CA TRP A 87 -7.90 11.43 11.81
C TRP A 87 -7.84 12.67 10.92
N ASP A 88 -8.98 13.03 10.32
CA ASP A 88 -9.13 14.20 9.44
C ASP A 88 -8.21 14.18 8.20
N ASN A 89 -7.76 12.98 7.80
CA ASN A 89 -6.85 12.75 6.68
C ASN A 89 -7.41 11.69 5.73
N ASN A 90 -6.78 11.49 4.58
CA ASN A 90 -7.14 10.39 3.68
C ASN A 90 -6.18 9.21 3.80
N VAL A 91 -6.69 8.04 3.46
CA VAL A 91 -5.91 6.83 3.23
C VAL A 91 -6.06 6.47 1.76
N MET A 92 -4.94 6.18 1.08
CA MET A 92 -4.90 5.84 -0.34
C MET A 92 -4.09 4.57 -0.56
N LEU A 93 -4.67 3.58 -1.24
CA LEU A 93 -3.99 2.37 -1.71
C LEU A 93 -3.74 2.49 -3.21
N PHE A 94 -2.50 2.27 -3.63
CA PHE A 94 -2.07 2.26 -5.02
C PHE A 94 -1.80 0.84 -5.49
N ILE A 95 -2.19 0.55 -6.73
CA ILE A 95 -2.08 -0.77 -7.35
C ILE A 95 -1.44 -0.59 -8.74
N ASP A 96 -0.29 -1.21 -8.93
CA ASP A 96 0.43 -1.27 -10.22
C ASP A 96 0.41 -2.72 -10.72
N ILE A 97 -0.02 -2.90 -11.96
CA ILE A 97 -0.09 -4.20 -12.64
C ILE A 97 0.61 -4.18 -14.02
N ASP A 98 1.06 -3.01 -14.47
CA ASP A 98 1.57 -2.77 -15.82
C ASP A 98 2.70 -1.72 -15.80
N ASP A 99 3.88 -2.11 -16.26
CA ASP A 99 5.04 -1.22 -16.27
C ASP A 99 5.02 -0.18 -17.41
N ASP A 100 4.07 -0.24 -18.36
CA ASP A 100 4.08 0.61 -19.57
C ASP A 100 3.49 2.02 -19.34
N TYR A 101 2.61 2.21 -18.37
CA TYR A 101 1.95 3.49 -18.08
C TYR A 101 1.49 3.53 -16.61
N GLY A 102 0.93 4.65 -16.16
CA GLY A 102 0.43 4.79 -14.80
C GLY A 102 0.77 6.16 -14.21
N ILE A 103 0.43 6.37 -12.95
CA ILE A 103 0.65 7.66 -12.30
C ILE A 103 2.15 7.87 -12.05
N GLU A 104 2.70 8.96 -12.55
CA GLU A 104 4.07 9.40 -12.23
C GLU A 104 4.07 10.45 -11.12
N ASP A 105 3.13 11.40 -11.19
CA ASP A 105 3.04 12.55 -10.31
C ASP A 105 1.59 12.80 -9.88
N MET A 106 1.32 12.62 -8.59
CA MET A 106 -0.02 12.85 -8.04
C MET A 106 -0.42 14.33 -8.01
N SER A 107 0.49 15.27 -8.29
CA SER A 107 0.11 16.68 -8.42
C SER A 107 -0.48 17.01 -9.80
N GLU A 108 -0.26 16.14 -10.79
CA GLU A 108 -0.71 16.35 -12.18
C GLU A 108 -2.01 15.61 -12.51
N VAL A 109 -2.46 14.69 -11.66
CA VAL A 109 -3.70 13.95 -11.89
C VAL A 109 -4.93 14.85 -11.83
N ASN A 110 -5.99 14.50 -12.57
CA ASN A 110 -7.23 15.27 -12.65
C ASN A 110 -8.19 15.07 -11.44
N ALA A 111 -7.86 14.17 -10.51
CA ALA A 111 -8.59 13.94 -9.26
C ALA A 111 -7.63 13.43 -8.17
N TRP A 112 -7.97 13.65 -6.89
CA TRP A 112 -7.16 13.20 -5.74
C TRP A 112 -5.74 13.77 -5.71
N GLN A 113 -5.54 15.03 -6.11
CA GLN A 113 -4.21 15.61 -6.28
C GLN A 113 -3.38 15.66 -4.98
N ARG A 114 -2.16 15.12 -4.98
CA ARG A 114 -1.24 15.09 -3.82
C ARG A 114 0.18 15.48 -4.17
N SER A 115 0.95 15.91 -3.17
CA SER A 115 2.36 16.31 -3.30
C SER A 115 3.28 15.11 -3.09
N PHE A 116 3.12 14.11 -3.94
CA PHE A 116 4.11 13.04 -4.07
C PHE A 116 4.19 12.49 -5.48
N LYS A 117 5.31 11.85 -5.78
CA LYS A 117 5.60 11.19 -7.06
C LYS A 117 6.03 9.76 -6.81
N PHE A 118 5.91 8.91 -7.83
CA PHE A 118 6.40 7.54 -7.77
C PHE A 118 7.78 7.42 -8.43
N TYR A 119 8.62 6.51 -7.94
CA TYR A 119 9.94 6.24 -8.52
C TYR A 119 10.18 4.74 -8.67
N ASN A 120 10.54 4.32 -9.89
CA ASN A 120 10.71 2.92 -10.32
C ASN A 120 9.41 2.08 -10.35
N TRP A 121 8.24 2.71 -10.30
CA TRP A 121 6.94 2.08 -10.51
C TRP A 121 5.87 3.16 -10.78
N ASN A 122 4.75 2.79 -11.39
CA ASN A 122 3.72 3.72 -11.84
C ASN A 122 2.33 3.11 -11.67
N PRO A 123 1.60 3.41 -10.57
CA PRO A 123 0.31 2.78 -10.32
C PRO A 123 -0.72 3.01 -11.42
N ASP A 124 -1.39 1.95 -11.83
CA ASP A 124 -2.53 1.96 -12.76
C ASP A 124 -3.84 2.35 -12.07
N PHE A 125 -3.96 2.05 -10.78
CA PHE A 125 -5.17 2.25 -10.00
C PHE A 125 -4.86 2.88 -8.65
N LEU A 126 -5.86 3.58 -8.11
CA LEU A 126 -5.87 4.02 -6.73
C LEU A 126 -7.24 3.78 -6.09
N VAL A 127 -7.22 3.46 -4.81
CA VAL A 127 -8.40 3.39 -3.95
C VAL A 127 -8.20 4.41 -2.84
N GLY A 128 -9.06 5.42 -2.79
CA GLY A 128 -8.94 6.53 -1.83
C GLY A 128 -10.19 6.69 -0.99
N THR A 129 -10.02 6.92 0.31
CA THR A 129 -11.12 7.35 1.18
C THR A 129 -10.67 8.43 2.16
N TRP A 130 -11.62 9.24 2.61
CA TRP A 130 -11.43 10.22 3.66
C TRP A 130 -11.77 9.61 5.02
N ASP A 131 -11.22 10.17 6.10
CA ASP A 131 -11.74 9.90 7.44
C ASP A 131 -13.26 10.13 7.47
N THR A 132 -13.99 9.26 8.19
CA THR A 132 -15.46 9.22 8.30
C THR A 132 -16.23 8.89 7.02
N ASN A 133 -15.57 8.69 5.88
CA ASN A 133 -16.20 8.23 4.64
C ASN A 133 -16.17 6.70 4.56
N ASP A 134 -17.35 6.10 4.52
CA ASP A 134 -17.56 4.65 4.53
C ASP A 134 -17.52 3.99 3.14
N ILE A 135 -17.44 4.79 2.07
CA ILE A 135 -17.42 4.29 0.69
C ILE A 135 -16.15 4.80 -0.02
N PRO A 136 -15.04 4.05 0.04
CA PRO A 136 -13.84 4.36 -0.74
C PRO A 136 -14.14 4.52 -2.23
N GLN A 137 -13.30 5.30 -2.92
CA GLN A 137 -13.43 5.52 -4.35
C GLN A 137 -12.33 4.78 -5.09
N PHE A 138 -12.72 3.94 -6.04
CA PHE A 138 -11.81 3.24 -6.94
C PHE A 138 -11.63 4.02 -8.25
N TRP A 139 -10.37 4.29 -8.61
CA TRP A 139 -10.01 5.05 -9.80
C TRP A 139 -8.98 4.30 -10.63
N LYS A 140 -9.05 4.46 -11.94
CA LYS A 140 -8.16 3.86 -12.92
C LYS A 140 -7.52 4.95 -13.79
N VAL A 141 -6.23 4.84 -14.07
CA VAL A 141 -5.53 5.66 -15.04
C VAL A 141 -5.97 5.30 -16.46
N GLN A 142 -6.18 6.32 -17.29
CA GLN A 142 -6.42 6.13 -18.70
C GLN A 142 -5.21 5.42 -19.34
N GLU A 143 -5.45 4.32 -20.03
CA GLU A 143 -4.42 3.51 -20.66
C GLU A 143 -3.46 4.33 -21.53
N GLY A 144 -2.16 4.14 -21.33
CA GLY A 144 -1.10 4.88 -22.03
C GLY A 144 -0.92 6.34 -21.58
N GLY A 145 -1.60 6.74 -20.50
CA GLY A 145 -1.49 8.07 -19.90
C GLY A 145 -0.94 8.04 -18.47
N THR A 146 -0.75 9.23 -17.91
CA THR A 146 -0.17 9.42 -16.56
C THR A 146 -0.96 10.38 -15.67
N MET A 147 -1.91 11.13 -16.23
CA MET A 147 -2.60 12.23 -15.54
C MET A 147 -4.13 12.10 -15.50
N GLN A 148 -4.73 11.35 -16.41
CA GLN A 148 -6.19 11.22 -16.46
C GLN A 148 -6.58 9.96 -15.69
N VAL A 149 -7.28 10.13 -14.57
CA VAL A 149 -7.93 9.04 -13.85
C VAL A 149 -9.44 9.13 -14.02
N GLU A 150 -10.08 7.96 -14.07
CA GLU A 150 -11.52 7.78 -14.19
C GLU A 150 -12.03 6.90 -13.05
N GLN A 151 -13.07 7.33 -12.37
CA GLN A 151 -13.66 6.57 -11.28
C GLN A 151 -14.47 5.38 -11.82
N ILE A 152 -14.27 4.19 -11.25
CA ILE A 152 -15.08 3.01 -11.51
C ILE A 152 -16.00 2.79 -10.31
N SER A 153 -17.21 3.34 -10.38
CA SER A 153 -18.18 3.34 -9.28
C SER A 153 -18.88 2.00 -9.04
N THR A 154 -18.60 0.97 -9.84
CA THR A 154 -19.19 -0.37 -9.70
C THR A 154 -18.37 -1.31 -8.83
N ILE A 155 -17.18 -0.88 -8.38
CA ILE A 155 -16.33 -1.66 -7.48
C ILE A 155 -16.95 -1.66 -6.08
N GLU A 156 -17.00 -2.83 -5.46
CA GLU A 156 -17.49 -3.01 -4.10
C GLU A 156 -16.38 -2.59 -3.14
N THR A 157 -16.66 -1.58 -2.31
CA THR A 157 -15.71 -1.00 -1.35
C THR A 157 -16.43 -0.62 -0.06
N SER A 158 -15.74 -0.71 1.08
CA SER A 158 -16.26 -0.21 2.36
C SER A 158 -15.11 0.28 3.24
N ALA A 159 -15.38 1.17 4.20
CA ALA A 159 -14.41 1.62 5.18
C ALA A 159 -15.04 1.99 6.53
N THR A 160 -14.24 1.89 7.59
CA THR A 160 -14.65 2.20 8.98
C THR A 160 -13.72 3.20 9.68
N PHE A 161 -12.90 3.94 8.92
CA PHE A 161 -12.11 5.05 9.47
C PHE A 161 -13.04 6.10 10.08
N ASN A 162 -12.81 6.44 11.35
CA ASN A 162 -13.65 7.38 12.08
C ASN A 162 -12.87 8.04 13.23
N THR A 163 -12.17 9.13 12.92
CA THR A 163 -11.56 10.07 13.86
C THR A 163 -10.75 9.36 14.96
N GLY A 164 -9.68 8.67 14.55
CA GLY A 164 -8.81 7.98 15.50
C GLY A 164 -9.26 6.55 15.83
N ASN A 165 -10.16 5.95 15.04
CA ASN A 165 -10.42 4.51 15.12
C ASN A 165 -9.13 3.73 14.80
N LEU A 166 -8.48 3.19 15.83
CA LEU A 166 -7.21 2.46 15.69
C LEU A 166 -7.37 1.09 15.01
N GLU A 167 -8.60 0.59 14.90
CA GLU A 167 -8.95 -0.69 14.27
C GLU A 167 -9.72 -0.45 12.95
N GLY A 168 -9.61 0.75 12.37
CA GLY A 168 -10.25 1.07 11.11
C GLY A 168 -9.60 0.33 9.95
N ALA A 169 -10.42 -0.04 8.97
CA ALA A 169 -9.95 -0.56 7.70
C ALA A 169 -10.68 0.09 6.53
N MET A 170 -10.08 0.00 5.34
CA MET A 170 -10.79 0.09 4.08
C MET A 170 -10.59 -1.18 3.28
N GLU A 171 -11.61 -1.59 2.55
CA GLU A 171 -11.64 -2.83 1.80
C GLU A 171 -12.11 -2.58 0.37
N THR A 172 -11.60 -3.39 -0.56
CA THR A 172 -12.00 -3.36 -1.96
C THR A 172 -12.00 -4.76 -2.55
N LYS A 173 -13.01 -5.04 -3.37
CA LYS A 173 -13.15 -6.27 -4.15
C LYS A 173 -13.16 -5.95 -5.63
N ILE A 174 -12.10 -6.38 -6.31
CA ILE A 174 -11.80 -5.97 -7.67
C ILE A 174 -11.94 -7.18 -8.59
N PRO A 175 -12.87 -7.16 -9.56
CA PRO A 175 -12.95 -8.21 -10.56
C PRO A 175 -11.66 -8.28 -11.39
N TRP A 176 -11.15 -9.49 -11.65
CA TRP A 176 -9.94 -9.67 -12.46
C TRP A 176 -10.07 -9.09 -13.88
N GLU A 177 -11.28 -9.04 -14.42
CA GLU A 177 -11.60 -8.42 -15.71
C GLU A 177 -11.41 -6.91 -15.75
N ILE A 178 -11.44 -6.22 -14.60
CA ILE A 178 -11.15 -4.79 -14.50
C ILE A 178 -9.64 -4.54 -14.53
N LEU A 179 -8.87 -5.45 -13.91
CA LEU A 179 -7.41 -5.39 -13.87
C LEU A 179 -6.79 -5.83 -15.20
N LYS A 180 -7.22 -6.96 -15.78
CA LYS A 180 -6.66 -7.50 -17.03
C LYS A 180 -7.08 -6.66 -18.23
N THR A 181 -6.30 -5.65 -18.58
CA THR A 181 -6.47 -4.89 -19.82
C THR A 181 -5.82 -5.65 -21.00
N ASN A 182 -6.50 -5.67 -22.15
CA ASN A 182 -5.95 -6.07 -23.44
C ASN A 182 -5.35 -7.48 -23.55
N GLY A 183 -5.79 -8.43 -22.72
CA GLY A 183 -5.35 -9.82 -22.79
C GLY A 183 -3.90 -10.03 -22.36
N ARG A 184 -3.31 -9.07 -21.63
CA ARG A 184 -2.02 -9.23 -20.96
C ARG A 184 -2.16 -10.19 -19.79
N SER A 185 -1.18 -11.06 -19.59
CA SER A 185 -1.09 -11.90 -18.39
C SER A 185 -0.65 -11.03 -17.23
N LEU A 186 -1.45 -11.01 -16.16
CA LEU A 186 -1.10 -10.33 -14.91
C LEU A 186 -0.30 -11.31 -14.06
N GLN A 187 1.03 -11.16 -14.08
CA GLN A 187 1.93 -12.01 -13.29
C GLN A 187 2.19 -11.45 -11.90
N HIS A 188 2.30 -10.12 -11.77
CA HIS A 188 2.64 -9.46 -10.51
C HIS A 188 1.66 -8.31 -10.25
N ILE A 189 1.53 -7.96 -8.97
CA ILE A 189 0.86 -6.73 -8.52
C ILE A 189 1.78 -6.05 -7.53
N LYS A 190 1.99 -4.74 -7.69
CA LYS A 190 2.67 -3.92 -6.68
C LYS A 190 1.66 -3.09 -5.90
N LEU A 191 1.89 -2.98 -4.60
CA LEU A 191 1.00 -2.31 -3.65
C LEU A 191 1.80 -1.36 -2.75
N LEU A 192 1.22 -0.19 -2.50
CA LEU A 192 1.63 0.73 -1.45
C LEU A 192 0.42 1.51 -0.97
N SER A 193 0.33 1.73 0.33
CA SER A 193 -0.66 2.60 0.95
C SER A 193 0.01 3.83 1.54
N VAL A 194 -0.64 4.98 1.46
CA VAL A 194 -0.15 6.26 1.99
C VAL A 194 -1.28 7.00 2.69
N ILE A 195 -0.96 7.68 3.78
CA ILE A 195 -1.85 8.65 4.41
C ILE A 195 -1.43 10.03 3.97
N THR A 196 -2.37 10.89 3.57
CA THR A 196 -2.05 12.31 3.28
C THR A 196 -3.07 13.26 3.88
N SER A 197 -2.73 14.54 3.97
CA SER A 197 -3.66 15.52 4.53
C SER A 197 -4.90 15.79 3.67
N GLY A 198 -5.87 16.47 4.29
CA GLY A 198 -7.09 17.04 3.70
C GLY A 198 -6.94 17.79 2.38
N ASP A 199 -5.84 18.54 2.24
CA ASP A 199 -5.72 19.54 1.19
C ASP A 199 -5.12 18.96 -0.11
N ASP A 200 -5.56 19.49 -1.25
CA ASP A 200 -4.90 19.21 -2.53
C ASP A 200 -3.44 19.70 -2.50
N TYR A 201 -2.57 18.99 -3.24
CA TYR A 201 -1.14 19.26 -3.27
C TYR A 201 -0.47 19.13 -1.89
N SER A 202 -1.01 18.24 -1.06
CA SER A 202 -0.40 17.84 0.20
C SER A 202 0.21 16.45 0.16
N SER A 203 1.21 16.22 0.99
CA SER A 203 1.91 14.95 1.20
C SER A 203 1.46 14.28 2.49
N GLY A 204 2.11 13.15 2.78
CA GLY A 204 1.79 12.27 3.90
C GLY A 204 2.82 12.21 5.00
N PRO A 205 2.38 11.96 6.25
CA PRO A 205 3.27 11.64 7.35
C PRO A 205 3.80 10.20 7.28
N ASP A 206 3.12 9.33 6.51
CA ASP A 206 3.29 7.90 6.61
C ASP A 206 2.86 7.15 5.34
N CYS A 207 3.55 6.04 5.04
CA CYS A 207 3.16 5.08 4.03
C CYS A 207 3.72 3.70 4.35
N ALA A 208 2.97 2.68 3.93
CA ALA A 208 3.38 1.30 4.04
C ALA A 208 3.44 0.64 2.65
N PRO A 209 4.51 -0.11 2.32
CA PRO A 209 5.69 -0.35 3.16
C PRO A 209 6.58 0.90 3.33
N ASP A 210 7.45 0.92 4.36
CA ASP A 210 8.41 2.02 4.61
C ASP A 210 9.04 2.59 3.33
N ASN A 211 9.05 3.92 3.21
CA ASN A 211 9.63 4.62 2.06
C ASN A 211 11.16 4.81 2.20
N LEU A 212 11.96 4.55 1.17
CA LEU A 212 13.42 4.74 1.23
C LEU A 212 13.78 6.23 1.30
N GLY A 213 13.06 7.06 0.54
CA GLY A 213 13.18 8.51 0.58
C GLY A 213 12.66 9.15 1.87
N GLY A 214 11.99 8.37 2.73
CA GLY A 214 11.29 8.83 3.92
C GLY A 214 10.01 9.61 3.61
N MET A 215 9.24 9.89 4.65
CA MET A 215 8.00 10.66 4.57
C MET A 215 8.19 12.11 5.06
N ALA A 216 7.18 12.96 4.90
CA ALA A 216 7.26 14.37 5.24
C ALA A 216 6.28 14.75 6.34
N ASN A 217 6.79 15.34 7.42
CA ASN A 217 5.93 15.91 8.47
C ASN A 217 5.18 17.19 8.01
N LYS A 218 5.67 17.86 6.95
CA LYS A 218 5.06 19.09 6.41
C LYS A 218 4.25 18.74 5.16
N SER A 219 2.95 18.98 5.21
CA SER A 219 2.01 18.70 4.12
C SER A 219 2.43 19.27 2.76
N GLY A 220 3.04 20.45 2.68
CA GLY A 220 3.45 21.03 1.38
C GLY A 220 4.74 20.46 0.78
N GLN A 221 5.44 19.55 1.46
CA GLN A 221 6.73 19.02 1.00
C GLN A 221 6.51 17.84 0.06
N MET A 222 7.02 17.95 -1.17
CA MET A 222 7.00 16.84 -2.13
C MET A 222 7.75 15.62 -1.56
N VAL A 223 7.10 14.46 -1.60
CA VAL A 223 7.68 13.15 -1.26
C VAL A 223 7.85 12.31 -2.52
N VAL A 224 8.86 11.45 -2.56
CA VAL A 224 9.03 10.46 -3.63
C VAL A 224 8.77 9.10 -3.02
N LEU A 225 7.73 8.39 -3.47
CA LEU A 225 7.38 7.05 -3.04
C LEU A 225 8.13 6.02 -3.90
N ASP A 226 9.10 5.34 -3.30
CA ASP A 226 10.10 4.53 -4.00
C ASP A 226 10.25 3.10 -3.46
N ASN A 227 9.34 2.68 -2.58
CA ASN A 227 9.20 1.30 -2.14
C ASN A 227 7.77 0.79 -2.41
N TYR A 228 7.62 -0.53 -2.46
CA TYR A 228 6.34 -1.21 -2.67
C TYR A 228 6.46 -2.68 -2.27
N ALA A 229 5.33 -3.28 -1.92
CA ALA A 229 5.19 -4.73 -1.83
C ALA A 229 4.83 -5.27 -3.23
N GLU A 230 5.46 -6.34 -3.67
CA GLU A 230 5.21 -6.99 -4.96
C GLU A 230 4.78 -8.43 -4.73
N ILE A 231 3.63 -8.81 -5.29
CA ILE A 231 2.99 -10.10 -5.08
C ILE A 231 2.96 -10.86 -6.40
N LEU A 232 3.54 -12.05 -6.42
CA LEU A 232 3.46 -12.97 -7.56
C LEU A 232 2.09 -13.65 -7.59
N ILE A 233 1.29 -13.33 -8.61
CA ILE A 233 -0.09 -13.78 -8.81
C ILE A 233 -0.18 -15.01 -9.70
N ASP A 234 0.55 -15.06 -10.81
CA ASP A 234 0.49 -16.12 -11.82
C ASP A 234 1.93 -16.58 -12.11
N ALA A 235 2.33 -17.70 -11.50
CA ALA A 235 3.72 -18.17 -11.56
C ALA A 235 3.98 -19.22 -12.63
N ASP A 236 2.94 -19.89 -13.11
CA ASP A 236 3.05 -20.82 -14.24
C ASP A 236 2.74 -20.15 -15.58
N GLU A 237 2.39 -18.86 -15.55
CA GLU A 237 2.12 -17.99 -16.71
C GLU A 237 0.96 -18.52 -17.56
N ASP A 238 -0.01 -19.19 -16.95
CA ASP A 238 -1.19 -19.71 -17.65
C ASP A 238 -2.26 -18.64 -17.94
N GLY A 239 -2.06 -17.43 -17.41
CA GLY A 239 -2.93 -16.28 -17.55
C GLY A 239 -4.00 -16.18 -16.46
N ASN A 240 -4.02 -17.09 -15.49
CA ASN A 240 -4.92 -17.08 -14.34
C ASN A 240 -4.14 -16.94 -13.03
N PRO A 241 -4.74 -16.32 -12.00
CA PRO A 241 -4.12 -16.29 -10.69
C PRO A 241 -3.95 -17.71 -10.12
N ASP A 242 -2.80 -17.97 -9.50
CA ASP A 242 -2.48 -19.22 -8.83
C ASP A 242 -3.45 -19.45 -7.65
N MET A 243 -3.97 -20.67 -7.54
CA MET A 243 -4.88 -21.06 -6.46
C MET A 243 -4.18 -21.90 -5.39
N ASN A 244 -4.75 -21.94 -4.19
CA ASN A 244 -4.21 -22.65 -3.02
C ASN A 244 -2.85 -22.11 -2.55
N ILE A 245 -2.68 -20.79 -2.62
CA ILE A 245 -1.46 -20.09 -2.28
C ILE A 245 -1.69 -19.20 -1.05
N GLU A 246 -0.67 -19.10 -0.20
CA GLU A 246 -0.57 -18.12 0.88
C GLU A 246 -0.02 -16.80 0.29
N PRO A 247 -0.78 -15.71 0.22
CA PRO A 247 -0.35 -14.45 -0.39
C PRO A 247 0.93 -13.87 0.23
N GLN A 248 1.09 -13.98 1.55
CA GLN A 248 2.31 -13.55 2.26
C GLN A 248 3.57 -14.26 1.72
N MET A 249 3.46 -15.55 1.38
CA MET A 249 4.59 -16.33 0.85
C MET A 249 4.95 -15.99 -0.61
N ARG A 250 4.07 -15.27 -1.32
CA ARG A 250 4.32 -14.72 -2.66
C ARG A 250 4.72 -13.25 -2.65
N THR A 251 4.76 -12.63 -1.47
CA THR A 251 5.08 -11.23 -1.32
C THR A 251 6.59 -11.04 -1.21
N THR A 252 7.12 -10.14 -2.03
CA THR A 252 8.44 -9.56 -1.91
C THR A 252 8.33 -8.05 -1.81
N PHE A 253 9.45 -7.37 -1.65
CA PHE A 253 9.49 -5.90 -1.55
C PHE A 253 10.66 -5.40 -2.39
N TYR A 254 10.51 -4.22 -2.99
CA TYR A 254 11.65 -3.56 -3.61
C TYR A 254 12.79 -3.37 -2.59
N LYS A 255 12.45 -2.91 -1.39
CA LYS A 255 13.27 -3.05 -0.20
C LYS A 255 12.43 -3.58 0.95
N LYS A 256 12.87 -4.69 1.57
CA LYS A 256 12.19 -5.27 2.73
C LYS A 256 12.31 -4.36 3.97
N PRO A 257 11.19 -3.89 4.56
CA PRO A 257 11.17 -3.15 5.83
C PRO A 257 11.27 -4.08 7.06
N PRO A 258 11.41 -3.57 8.30
CA PRO A 258 11.46 -2.15 8.66
C PRO A 258 12.81 -1.50 8.37
N PHE A 259 12.80 -0.22 7.98
CA PHE A 259 13.99 0.63 7.94
C PHE A 259 13.63 2.11 8.11
N GLU A 260 14.54 2.87 8.70
CA GLU A 260 14.35 4.32 8.88
C GLU A 260 15.14 5.09 7.81
N ALA A 261 14.46 5.96 7.08
CA ALA A 261 15.11 6.92 6.19
C ALA A 261 15.84 8.00 7.00
N ILE A 262 17.11 8.25 6.69
CA ILE A 262 17.92 9.23 7.40
C ILE A 262 17.94 10.54 6.61
N PRO A 263 17.28 11.62 7.09
CA PRO A 263 17.30 12.89 6.38
C PRO A 263 18.69 13.55 6.47
N LEU A 264 19.20 14.00 5.32
CA LEU A 264 20.43 14.78 5.24
C LEU A 264 20.12 16.28 5.42
N LEU A 265 20.58 16.88 6.52
CA LEU A 265 20.50 18.34 6.71
C LEU A 265 21.74 19.03 6.14
N ILE A 266 21.57 19.73 5.02
CA ILE A 266 22.62 20.59 4.44
C ILE A 266 22.45 22.02 4.97
N ASN A 267 23.27 22.40 5.96
CA ASN A 267 23.18 23.71 6.60
C ASN A 267 23.84 24.85 5.81
N ASN A 268 24.97 24.57 5.16
CA ASN A 268 25.71 25.51 4.32
C ASN A 268 26.43 24.75 3.21
N VAL A 269 26.30 25.25 1.97
CA VAL A 269 27.13 24.81 0.84
C VAL A 269 28.17 25.91 0.60
N ILE A 270 29.44 25.63 0.89
CA ILE A 270 30.54 26.57 0.71
C ILE A 270 31.36 26.13 -0.50
N PHE A 271 31.36 26.93 -1.56
CA PHE A 271 32.26 26.72 -2.71
C PHE A 271 33.64 27.30 -2.39
N GLU A 272 34.60 26.45 -2.00
CA GLU A 272 35.93 26.86 -1.52
C GLU A 272 36.71 27.80 -2.45
N ASN A 273 36.41 27.77 -3.76
CA ASN A 273 37.09 28.58 -4.78
C ASN A 273 36.32 29.85 -5.18
N GLY A 274 35.32 30.27 -4.39
CA GLY A 274 34.52 31.46 -4.69
C GLY A 274 33.66 31.33 -5.95
N LYS A 275 33.44 30.09 -6.44
CA LYS A 275 32.48 29.84 -7.51
C LYS A 275 31.10 30.22 -7.01
N THR A 276 30.44 31.13 -7.72
CA THR A 276 29.04 31.44 -7.52
C THR A 276 28.20 30.49 -8.36
N PHE A 277 27.22 29.85 -7.73
CA PHE A 277 26.19 29.07 -8.42
C PHE A 277 25.17 30.02 -9.05
N ALA A 278 24.94 29.90 -10.36
CA ALA A 278 24.00 30.71 -11.12
C ALA A 278 22.83 29.84 -11.64
N PRO A 279 21.81 29.55 -10.81
CA PRO A 279 20.69 28.70 -11.22
C PRO A 279 19.87 29.29 -12.37
N SER A 280 19.91 30.61 -12.57
CA SER A 280 19.19 31.29 -13.66
C SER A 280 19.73 31.01 -15.06
N ILE A 281 20.86 30.31 -15.18
CA ILE A 281 21.43 29.85 -16.45
C ILE A 281 21.57 28.32 -16.50
N GLU A 282 20.76 27.61 -15.71
CA GLU A 282 20.73 26.14 -15.65
C GLU A 282 22.06 25.51 -15.23
N GLU A 283 22.86 26.19 -14.39
CA GLU A 283 23.96 25.52 -13.70
C GLU A 283 23.42 24.45 -12.74
N GLU A 284 24.15 23.35 -12.62
CA GLU A 284 23.82 22.22 -11.73
C GLU A 284 24.89 22.04 -10.65
N ILE A 285 24.46 21.67 -9.44
CA ILE A 285 25.36 21.24 -8.35
C ILE A 285 25.32 19.72 -8.30
N ASN A 286 26.45 19.09 -8.61
CA ASN A 286 26.64 17.65 -8.47
C ASN A 286 27.39 17.38 -7.16
N PHE A 287 26.89 16.47 -6.33
CA PHE A 287 27.57 15.99 -5.13
C PHE A 287 27.64 14.46 -5.13
N GLU A 288 28.66 13.94 -4.46
CA GLU A 288 28.85 12.51 -4.24
C GLU A 288 28.93 12.28 -2.73
N LEU A 289 28.16 11.31 -2.23
CA LEU A 289 28.30 10.82 -0.87
C LEU A 289 29.41 9.77 -0.88
N VAL A 290 30.54 10.09 -0.26
CA VAL A 290 31.73 9.21 -0.15
C VAL A 290 31.66 8.36 1.11
#